data_AF-A0A2M8PDN6-F1
#
_entry.id   AF-A0A2M8PDN6-F1
#
_cell.length_a   1.000
_cell.length_b   1.000
_cell.length_c   1.000
_cell.angle_alpha   90.00
_cell.angle_beta   90.00
_cell.angle_gamma   90.00
#
_symmetry.space_group_name_H-M   'P 1'
#
loop_
_entity.id
_entity.type
_entity.pdbx_description
1 polymer ?
#
loop_
_entity_poly.entity_id
_entity_poly.type
_entity_poly.pdbx_seq_one_letter_code
_entity_poly.pdbx_strand_id
1 'polypeptide(L)'
;MQREKVVIIGSGPAGLTAALYTARANLNPVVIAGPQFGGQVALTHEIENYPGFPGGSGTELIEIMKGQAERFGARIEMDVVLSVDFSAGSPFTVRTGNVEYLADAVIVTAGASPRLLGVPGEAEYTGRGVSYCGTCDGFFFRGKRIVVVGGGDSAIKEALFLTKFATHIDVIHRRDTLRAEAELQKRAFAHEKIDFIWNTVVERIDGANGKVTSVQLRNLQTGEVRQYPTEGVFIFIGHEPNNALFKGVLAMDEHGYLITDRHMMTSVEGVFAAGEIQDPIWKQVATSVGQGTAAAMAAEEWLAKREAAMAAAQERQKQA
;
A
#
# COMPACT_ATOMS: atom_id res chain seq x y z
N MET A 1 23.71 -7.97 -17.07
CA MET A 1 23.95 -7.29 -15.80
C MET A 1 24.09 -5.80 -16.08
N GLN A 2 23.29 -4.94 -15.46
CA GLN A 2 23.29 -3.48 -15.62
C GLN A 2 23.67 -2.83 -14.29
N ARG A 3 24.44 -1.73 -14.30
CA ARG A 3 24.84 -1.04 -13.08
C ARG A 3 24.07 0.26 -12.94
N GLU A 4 23.49 0.48 -11.77
CA GLU A 4 22.61 1.61 -11.48
C GLU A 4 23.04 2.27 -10.17
N LYS A 5 22.93 3.60 -10.09
CA LYS A 5 23.14 4.27 -8.79
C LYS A 5 22.00 3.96 -7.83
N VAL A 6 20.75 3.99 -8.33
CA VAL A 6 19.55 3.75 -7.52
C VAL A 6 18.58 2.84 -8.28
N VAL A 7 18.20 1.73 -7.66
CA VAL A 7 17.08 0.89 -8.09
C VAL A 7 15.91 1.08 -7.12
N ILE A 8 14.73 1.33 -7.67
CA ILE A 8 13.48 1.51 -6.90
C ILE A 8 12.57 0.31 -7.21
N ILE A 9 12.12 -0.39 -6.18
CA ILE A 9 11.28 -1.59 -6.30
C ILE A 9 9.82 -1.21 -6.00
N GLY A 10 9.02 -1.03 -7.05
CA GLY A 10 7.60 -0.68 -6.98
C GLY A 10 7.30 0.70 -7.56
N SER A 11 6.13 0.81 -8.20
CA SER A 11 5.71 2.01 -8.97
C SER A 11 4.48 2.73 -8.39
N GLY A 12 4.19 2.54 -7.10
CA GLY A 12 3.17 3.34 -6.41
C GLY A 12 3.63 4.79 -6.16
N PRO A 13 2.81 5.61 -5.49
CA PRO A 13 3.13 7.00 -5.18
C PRO A 13 4.48 7.21 -4.48
N ALA A 14 4.86 6.32 -3.55
CA ALA A 14 6.16 6.37 -2.89
C ALA A 14 7.31 6.17 -3.89
N GLY A 15 7.21 5.17 -4.77
CA GLY A 15 8.24 4.82 -5.74
C GLY A 15 8.42 5.89 -6.82
N LEU A 16 7.32 6.38 -7.40
CA LEU A 16 7.37 7.44 -8.40
C LEU A 16 7.86 8.78 -7.82
N THR A 17 7.53 9.07 -6.55
CA THR A 17 8.09 10.24 -5.87
C THR A 17 9.58 10.07 -5.61
N ALA A 18 10.01 8.89 -5.13
CA ALA A 18 11.42 8.62 -4.93
C ALA A 18 12.21 8.73 -6.24
N ALA A 19 11.63 8.26 -7.35
CA ALA A 19 12.19 8.37 -8.69
C ALA A 19 12.33 9.83 -9.13
N LEU A 20 11.30 10.65 -8.93
CA LEU A 20 11.36 12.09 -9.22
C LEU A 20 12.53 12.78 -8.49
N TYR A 21 12.66 12.55 -7.18
CA TYR A 21 13.70 13.22 -6.39
C TYR A 21 15.11 12.74 -6.73
N THR A 22 15.32 11.42 -6.86
CA THR A 22 16.62 10.86 -7.26
C THR A 22 17.00 11.23 -8.70
N ALA A 23 16.04 11.32 -9.62
CA ALA A 23 16.28 11.80 -10.98
C ALA A 23 16.72 13.28 -10.98
N ARG A 24 16.06 14.14 -10.19
CA ARG A 24 16.45 15.54 -10.02
C ARG A 24 17.83 15.73 -9.38
N ALA A 25 18.29 14.76 -8.60
CA ALA A 25 19.65 14.68 -8.07
C ALA A 25 20.68 14.12 -9.07
N ASN A 26 20.31 13.94 -10.34
CA ASN A 26 21.15 13.35 -11.40
C ASN A 26 21.65 11.92 -11.09
N LEU A 27 20.87 11.14 -10.33
CA LEU A 27 21.20 9.75 -10.01
C LEU A 27 20.68 8.74 -11.06
N ASN A 28 19.95 9.19 -12.08
CA ASN A 28 19.41 8.38 -13.18
C ASN A 28 18.72 7.08 -12.67
N PRO A 29 17.70 7.18 -11.79
CA PRO A 29 17.11 6.02 -11.14
C PRO A 29 16.37 5.12 -12.14
N VAL A 30 16.32 3.83 -11.84
CA VAL A 30 15.42 2.88 -12.50
C VAL A 30 14.35 2.40 -11.52
N VAL A 31 13.08 2.50 -11.93
CA VAL A 31 11.92 1.97 -11.23
C VAL A 31 11.52 0.65 -11.86
N ILE A 32 11.52 -0.42 -11.06
CA ILE A 32 10.95 -1.70 -11.47
C ILE A 32 9.47 -1.69 -11.08
N ALA A 33 8.60 -1.68 -12.08
CA ALA A 33 7.19 -1.36 -11.90
C ALA A 33 6.45 -2.34 -10.99
N GLY A 34 6.77 -3.63 -11.10
CA GLY A 34 6.03 -4.69 -10.46
C GLY A 34 4.78 -5.11 -11.26
N PRO A 35 3.98 -6.05 -10.72
CA PRO A 35 2.85 -6.64 -11.44
C PRO A 35 1.68 -5.67 -11.66
N GLN A 36 1.59 -4.61 -10.86
CA GLN A 36 0.55 -3.60 -10.94
C GLN A 36 1.20 -2.22 -11.00
N PHE A 37 1.27 -1.65 -12.20
CA PHE A 37 1.77 -0.29 -12.38
C PHE A 37 0.86 0.70 -11.63
N GLY A 38 1.48 1.65 -10.93
CA GLY A 38 0.77 2.62 -10.10
C GLY A 38 0.33 2.11 -8.73
N GLY A 39 0.47 0.81 -8.45
CA GLY A 39 0.04 0.20 -7.20
C GLY A 39 -1.48 0.31 -6.95
N GLN A 40 -1.88 0.23 -5.68
CA GLN A 40 -3.30 0.20 -5.29
C GLN A 40 -4.08 1.45 -5.75
N VAL A 41 -3.47 2.63 -5.68
CA VAL A 41 -4.15 3.88 -6.03
C VAL A 41 -4.62 3.89 -7.47
N ALA A 42 -3.92 3.22 -8.39
CA ALA A 42 -4.34 3.12 -9.80
C ALA A 42 -5.69 2.41 -9.99
N LEU A 43 -6.15 1.66 -8.99
CA LEU A 43 -7.44 0.97 -9.00
C LEU A 43 -8.59 1.87 -8.51
N THR A 44 -8.27 3.05 -7.97
CA THR A 44 -9.24 3.99 -7.43
C THR A 44 -9.86 4.83 -8.55
N HIS A 45 -11.19 4.86 -8.60
CA HIS A 45 -11.93 5.65 -9.60
C HIS A 45 -11.89 7.16 -9.34
N GLU A 46 -11.84 7.58 -8.07
CA GLU A 46 -11.94 8.99 -7.69
C GLU A 46 -11.06 9.27 -6.46
N ILE A 47 -10.24 10.32 -6.55
CA ILE A 47 -9.36 10.78 -5.46
C ILE A 47 -9.70 12.23 -5.12
N GLU A 48 -10.13 12.45 -3.88
CA GLU A 48 -10.45 13.79 -3.37
C GLU A 48 -9.52 14.26 -2.25
N ASN A 49 -8.69 13.37 -1.71
CA ASN A 49 -7.90 13.62 -0.51
C ASN A 49 -6.39 13.82 -0.76
N TYR A 50 -5.98 14.02 -2.01
CA TYR A 50 -4.59 14.32 -2.38
C TYR A 50 -4.40 15.80 -2.73
N PRO A 51 -3.75 16.60 -1.85
CA PRO A 51 -3.60 18.04 -2.07
C PRO A 51 -2.85 18.37 -3.36
N GLY A 52 -3.35 19.36 -4.10
CA GLY A 52 -2.78 19.77 -5.40
C GLY A 52 -3.29 18.95 -6.59
N PHE A 53 -4.11 17.93 -6.35
CA PHE A 53 -4.88 17.22 -7.36
C PHE A 53 -6.37 17.51 -7.12
N PRO A 54 -7.00 18.40 -7.91
CA PRO A 54 -8.35 18.92 -7.63
C PRO A 54 -9.47 17.86 -7.75
N GLY A 55 -9.15 16.67 -8.26
CA GLY A 55 -10.07 15.58 -8.51
C GLY A 55 -9.63 14.81 -9.75
N GLY A 56 -10.04 13.55 -9.83
CA GLY A 56 -9.70 12.65 -10.92
C GLY A 56 -9.48 11.22 -10.44
N SER A 57 -9.19 10.33 -11.37
CA SER A 57 -8.92 8.93 -11.09
C SER A 57 -7.50 8.71 -10.58
N GLY A 58 -7.29 7.57 -9.93
CA GLY A 58 -5.95 7.17 -9.52
C GLY A 58 -5.01 6.87 -10.68
N THR A 59 -5.53 6.37 -11.80
CA THR A 59 -4.75 6.24 -13.04
C THR A 59 -4.23 7.60 -13.52
N GLU A 60 -5.07 8.63 -13.53
CA GLU A 60 -4.66 9.99 -13.91
C GLU A 60 -3.59 10.54 -12.98
N LEU A 61 -3.74 10.34 -11.66
CA LEU A 61 -2.72 10.75 -10.69
C LEU A 61 -1.38 10.04 -10.94
N ILE A 62 -1.40 8.73 -11.19
CA ILE A 62 -0.20 7.95 -11.48
C ILE A 62 0.47 8.39 -12.78
N GLU A 63 -0.29 8.66 -13.84
CA GLU A 63 0.26 9.15 -15.10
C GLU A 63 0.93 10.54 -14.93
N ILE A 64 0.36 11.41 -14.09
CA ILE A 64 1.00 12.69 -13.74
C ILE A 64 2.32 12.45 -13.00
N MET A 65 2.33 11.58 -11.98
CA MET A 65 3.55 11.26 -11.21
C MET A 65 4.62 10.62 -12.09
N LYS A 66 4.23 9.69 -12.97
CA LYS A 66 5.07 9.05 -13.99
C LYS A 66 5.73 10.11 -14.88
N GLY A 67 4.92 10.97 -15.50
CA GLY A 67 5.40 12.01 -16.41
C GLY A 67 6.36 12.99 -15.72
N GLN A 68 6.14 13.30 -14.44
CA GLN A 68 7.08 14.10 -13.65
C GLN A 68 8.43 13.40 -13.47
N ALA A 69 8.45 12.13 -13.08
CA ALA A 69 9.68 11.38 -12.88
C ALA A 69 10.47 11.21 -14.19
N GLU A 70 9.81 10.77 -15.27
CA GLU A 70 10.42 10.56 -16.58
C GLU A 70 10.99 11.87 -17.17
N ARG A 71 10.32 13.01 -16.96
CA ARG A 71 10.80 14.33 -17.41
C ARG A 71 12.18 14.68 -16.86
N PHE A 72 12.55 14.18 -15.67
CA PHE A 72 13.86 14.40 -15.07
C PHE A 72 14.84 13.24 -15.29
N GLY A 73 14.48 12.24 -16.10
CA GLY A 73 15.37 11.16 -16.50
C GLY A 73 15.23 9.86 -15.69
N ALA A 74 14.17 9.71 -14.88
CA ALA A 74 13.85 8.40 -14.31
C ALA A 74 13.45 7.42 -15.42
N ARG A 75 13.94 6.18 -15.34
CA ARG A 75 13.50 5.08 -16.21
C ARG A 75 12.49 4.20 -15.48
N ILE A 76 11.45 3.77 -16.18
CA ILE A 76 10.44 2.87 -15.63
C ILE A 76 10.44 1.60 -16.46
N GLU A 77 10.78 0.50 -15.82
CA GLU A 77 10.85 -0.82 -16.44
C GLU A 77 9.63 -1.62 -16.01
N MET A 78 8.83 -2.03 -17.01
CA MET A 78 7.65 -2.87 -16.81
C MET A 78 8.07 -4.32 -16.60
N ASP A 79 8.65 -4.59 -15.44
CA ASP A 79 9.18 -5.88 -15.03
C ASP A 79 8.87 -6.15 -13.54
N VAL A 80 9.15 -7.35 -13.08
CA VAL A 80 8.92 -7.80 -11.71
C VAL A 80 10.24 -8.27 -11.10
N VAL A 81 10.53 -7.81 -9.89
CA VAL A 81 11.67 -8.31 -9.12
C VAL A 81 11.36 -9.74 -8.64
N LEU A 82 12.24 -10.67 -8.97
CA LEU A 82 12.14 -12.08 -8.61
C LEU A 82 12.98 -12.44 -7.39
N SER A 83 14.11 -11.76 -7.20
CA SER A 83 14.96 -11.94 -6.02
C SER A 83 15.86 -10.73 -5.78
N VAL A 84 16.33 -10.61 -4.55
CA VAL A 84 17.30 -9.61 -4.11
C VAL A 84 18.42 -10.29 -3.31
N ASP A 85 19.63 -9.75 -3.40
CA ASP A 85 20.75 -10.12 -2.54
C ASP A 85 21.44 -8.85 -2.01
N PHE A 86 21.31 -8.65 -0.70
CA PHE A 86 21.88 -7.51 0.02
C PHE A 86 23.02 -7.90 0.97
N SER A 87 23.44 -9.18 0.95
CA SER A 87 24.39 -9.73 1.93
C SER A 87 25.82 -9.20 1.77
N ALA A 88 26.23 -8.87 0.54
CA ALA A 88 27.56 -8.34 0.23
C ALA A 88 27.70 -6.83 0.48
N GLY A 89 26.61 -6.15 0.86
CA GLY A 89 26.56 -4.69 0.86
C GLY A 89 26.53 -4.10 -0.56
N SER A 90 26.74 -2.80 -0.68
CA SER A 90 26.67 -2.10 -1.96
C SER A 90 27.90 -2.38 -2.86
N PRO A 91 27.72 -2.68 -4.16
CA PRO A 91 26.45 -2.67 -4.89
C PRO A 91 25.59 -3.92 -4.62
N PHE A 92 24.29 -3.68 -4.43
CA PHE A 92 23.25 -4.66 -4.18
C PHE A 92 22.80 -5.35 -5.46
N THR A 93 22.40 -6.62 -5.38
CA THR A 93 21.86 -7.33 -6.54
C THR A 93 20.33 -7.35 -6.51
N VAL A 94 19.70 -6.91 -7.61
CA VAL A 94 18.25 -7.00 -7.84
C VAL A 94 18.01 -7.73 -9.16
N ARG A 95 17.33 -8.88 -9.11
CA ARG A 95 17.08 -9.71 -10.30
C ARG A 95 15.62 -9.63 -10.72
N THR A 96 15.39 -9.34 -11.99
CA THR A 96 14.07 -9.42 -12.64
C THR A 96 14.01 -10.60 -13.61
N GLY A 97 12.90 -10.74 -14.35
CA GLY A 97 12.80 -11.76 -15.39
C GLY A 97 13.77 -11.54 -16.56
N ASN A 98 14.14 -10.29 -16.82
CA ASN A 98 14.92 -9.91 -18.00
C ASN A 98 16.33 -9.41 -17.66
N VAL A 99 16.51 -8.76 -16.51
CA VAL A 99 17.72 -8.01 -16.18
C VAL A 99 18.15 -8.30 -14.75
N GLU A 100 19.47 -8.44 -14.56
CA GLU A 100 20.10 -8.37 -13.26
C GLU A 100 20.74 -6.99 -13.09
N TYR A 101 20.33 -6.27 -12.05
CA TYR A 101 20.84 -4.95 -11.69
C TYR A 101 21.83 -5.06 -10.53
N LEU A 102 22.95 -4.34 -10.65
CA LEU A 102 23.86 -4.02 -9.56
C LEU A 102 23.62 -2.56 -9.14
N ALA A 103 22.96 -2.37 -8.02
CA ALA A 103 22.49 -1.07 -7.55
C ALA A 103 23.38 -0.53 -6.43
N ASP A 104 23.91 0.69 -6.54
CA ASP A 104 24.67 1.27 -5.43
C ASP A 104 23.76 1.54 -4.21
N ALA A 105 22.51 1.92 -4.42
CA ALA A 105 21.45 2.01 -3.40
C ALA A 105 20.12 1.39 -3.90
N VAL A 106 19.28 0.95 -2.97
CA VAL A 106 17.96 0.38 -3.27
C VAL A 106 16.89 1.08 -2.43
N ILE A 107 15.75 1.43 -3.05
CA ILE A 107 14.58 1.95 -2.36
C ILE A 107 13.41 0.98 -2.58
N VAL A 108 12.93 0.38 -1.49
CA VAL A 108 11.81 -0.57 -1.50
C VAL A 108 10.49 0.17 -1.28
N THR A 109 9.64 0.16 -2.30
CA THR A 109 8.32 0.80 -2.30
C THR A 109 7.24 -0.18 -2.80
N ALA A 110 7.39 -1.46 -2.45
CA ALA A 110 6.52 -2.54 -2.92
C ALA A 110 5.07 -2.44 -2.39
N GLY A 111 4.82 -1.55 -1.44
CA GLY A 111 3.51 -1.31 -0.84
C GLY A 111 3.01 -2.50 -0.02
N ALA A 112 1.69 -2.53 0.16
CA ALA A 112 0.98 -3.62 0.79
C ALA A 112 -0.28 -3.94 -0.05
N SER A 113 -1.02 -4.99 0.30
CA SER A 113 -2.25 -5.39 -0.38
C SER A 113 -3.34 -5.73 0.64
N PRO A 114 -4.61 -5.35 0.40
CA PRO A 114 -5.71 -5.80 1.25
C PRO A 114 -5.95 -7.30 1.04
N ARG A 115 -6.40 -7.98 2.11
CA ARG A 115 -6.94 -9.33 1.98
C ARG A 115 -8.32 -9.26 1.34
N LEU A 116 -8.47 -9.99 0.24
CA LEU A 116 -9.71 -10.12 -0.49
C LEU A 116 -10.59 -11.22 0.13
N LEU A 117 -11.92 -11.06 0.01
CA LEU A 117 -12.89 -12.11 0.35
C LEU A 117 -12.80 -13.29 -0.62
N GLY A 118 -12.44 -13.04 -1.88
CA GLY A 118 -12.38 -14.03 -2.95
C GLY A 118 -13.76 -14.48 -3.44
N VAL A 119 -14.78 -13.61 -3.33
CA VAL A 119 -16.16 -13.94 -3.67
C VAL A 119 -16.58 -13.36 -5.02
N PRO A 120 -17.53 -13.99 -5.74
CA PRO A 120 -18.05 -13.40 -6.98
C PRO A 120 -18.61 -11.99 -6.73
N GLY A 121 -18.35 -11.09 -7.67
CA GLY A 121 -18.70 -9.67 -7.60
C GLY A 121 -17.69 -8.78 -6.89
N GLU A 122 -16.79 -9.30 -6.04
CA GLU A 122 -15.82 -8.46 -5.32
C GLU A 122 -14.92 -7.65 -6.27
N ALA A 123 -14.23 -8.35 -7.18
CA ALA A 123 -13.36 -7.71 -8.16
C ALA A 123 -14.16 -6.81 -9.13
N GLU A 124 -15.36 -7.24 -9.52
CA GLU A 124 -16.22 -6.48 -10.44
C GLU A 124 -16.63 -5.13 -9.83
N TYR A 125 -17.04 -5.10 -8.56
CA TYR A 125 -17.55 -3.90 -7.92
C TYR A 125 -16.49 -3.13 -7.11
N THR A 126 -15.21 -3.51 -7.17
CA THR A 126 -14.10 -2.75 -6.57
C THR A 126 -14.06 -1.33 -7.15
N GLY A 127 -14.03 -0.32 -6.27
CA GLY A 127 -14.13 1.09 -6.62
C GLY A 127 -15.53 1.54 -7.08
N ARG A 128 -16.50 0.62 -7.17
CA ARG A 128 -17.89 0.88 -7.58
C ARG A 128 -18.91 0.42 -6.52
N GLY A 129 -18.50 0.50 -5.26
CA GLY A 129 -19.29 0.08 -4.10
C GLY A 129 -18.54 -0.87 -3.17
N VAL A 130 -17.52 -1.58 -3.66
CA VAL A 130 -16.57 -2.33 -2.82
C VAL A 130 -15.34 -1.48 -2.56
N SER A 131 -14.94 -1.36 -1.29
CA SER A 131 -13.81 -0.56 -0.84
C SER A 131 -12.97 -1.29 0.21
N TYR A 132 -11.67 -0.98 0.23
CA TYR A 132 -10.72 -1.42 1.24
C TYR A 132 -10.14 -0.25 2.05
N CYS A 133 -10.68 0.97 1.88
CA CYS A 133 -10.20 2.18 2.54
C CYS A 133 -11.38 3.11 2.90
N GLY A 134 -11.77 3.13 4.19
CA GLY A 134 -12.86 3.99 4.65
C GLY A 134 -12.50 5.48 4.60
N THR A 135 -11.24 5.82 4.88
CA THR A 135 -10.73 7.20 4.76
C THR A 135 -10.78 7.73 3.32
N CYS A 136 -10.60 6.86 2.33
CA CYS A 136 -10.61 7.22 0.91
C CYS A 136 -12.04 7.40 0.42
N ASP A 137 -12.90 6.40 0.66
CA ASP A 137 -14.18 6.31 -0.04
C ASP A 137 -15.39 6.71 0.82
N GLY A 138 -15.23 6.81 2.15
CA GLY A 138 -16.33 7.02 3.08
C GLY A 138 -17.20 8.23 2.78
N PHE A 139 -16.61 9.30 2.24
CA PHE A 139 -17.32 10.52 1.83
C PHE A 139 -18.42 10.23 0.79
N PHE A 140 -18.19 9.34 -0.17
CA PHE A 140 -19.12 8.98 -1.24
C PHE A 140 -20.33 8.15 -0.77
N PHE A 141 -20.31 7.70 0.49
CA PHE A 141 -21.40 6.95 1.12
C PHE A 141 -22.18 7.79 2.14
N ARG A 142 -22.08 9.12 2.05
CA ARG A 142 -22.92 10.02 2.82
C ARG A 142 -24.40 9.73 2.58
N GLY A 143 -25.15 9.54 3.66
CA GLY A 143 -26.59 9.26 3.56
C GLY A 143 -26.95 7.80 3.27
N LYS A 144 -25.96 6.94 3.02
CA LYS A 144 -26.17 5.56 2.57
C LYS A 144 -26.09 4.54 3.70
N ARG A 145 -26.70 3.37 3.47
CA ARG A 145 -26.49 2.18 4.31
C ARG A 145 -25.37 1.33 3.73
N ILE A 146 -24.41 0.96 4.56
CA ILE A 146 -23.23 0.19 4.14
C ILE A 146 -23.00 -1.01 5.04
N VAL A 147 -22.22 -1.97 4.56
CA VAL A 147 -21.71 -3.08 5.38
C VAL A 147 -20.21 -2.97 5.55
N VAL A 148 -19.73 -3.39 6.72
CA VAL A 148 -18.31 -3.55 7.01
C VAL A 148 -18.03 -5.02 7.27
N VAL A 149 -17.08 -5.62 6.55
CA VAL A 149 -16.72 -7.03 6.70
C VAL A 149 -15.42 -7.15 7.50
N GLY A 150 -15.49 -7.81 8.66
CA GLY A 150 -14.34 -8.01 9.53
C GLY A 150 -14.72 -7.99 11.01
N GLY A 151 -13.74 -8.12 11.89
CA GLY A 151 -13.99 -8.04 13.34
C GLY A 151 -12.73 -7.91 14.19
N GLY A 152 -11.63 -7.48 13.59
CA GLY A 152 -10.45 -7.00 14.31
C GLY A 152 -10.45 -5.48 14.42
N ASP A 153 -9.36 -4.91 14.92
CA ASP A 153 -9.27 -3.46 15.17
C ASP A 153 -9.51 -2.62 13.92
N SER A 154 -8.96 -3.02 12.76
CA SER A 154 -9.17 -2.29 11.50
C SER A 154 -10.65 -2.18 11.16
N ALA A 155 -11.39 -3.29 11.18
CA ALA A 155 -12.82 -3.28 10.86
C ALA A 155 -13.63 -2.38 11.80
N ILE A 156 -13.34 -2.43 13.10
CA ILE A 156 -14.10 -1.65 14.08
C ILE A 156 -13.71 -0.17 14.08
N LYS A 157 -12.42 0.16 13.93
CA LYS A 157 -11.95 1.54 13.78
C LYS A 157 -12.55 2.18 12.53
N GLU A 158 -12.56 1.46 11.41
CA GLU A 158 -13.11 1.95 10.14
C GLU A 158 -14.65 2.06 10.20
N ALA A 159 -15.35 1.09 10.79
CA ALA A 159 -16.79 1.20 11.02
C ALA A 159 -17.13 2.45 11.82
N LEU A 160 -16.44 2.69 12.96
CA LEU A 160 -16.61 3.91 13.77
C LEU A 160 -16.25 5.19 13.00
N PHE A 161 -15.28 5.16 12.09
CA PHE A 161 -14.94 6.31 11.26
C PHE A 161 -16.04 6.59 10.24
N LEU A 162 -16.58 5.55 9.59
CA LEU A 162 -17.59 5.64 8.55
C LEU A 162 -18.95 6.15 9.06
N THR A 163 -19.23 6.06 10.37
CA THR A 163 -20.47 6.62 10.97
C THR A 163 -20.60 8.14 10.80
N LYS A 164 -19.49 8.83 10.51
CA LYS A 164 -19.47 10.25 10.15
C LYS A 164 -20.17 10.54 8.82
N PHE A 165 -20.31 9.55 7.94
CA PHE A 165 -20.88 9.69 6.60
C PHE A 165 -22.15 8.83 6.42
N ALA A 166 -22.05 7.53 6.72
CA ALA A 166 -23.15 6.59 6.54
C ALA A 166 -24.31 6.86 7.51
N THR A 167 -25.52 6.51 7.09
CA THR A 167 -26.72 6.54 7.96
C THR A 167 -26.79 5.32 8.85
N HIS A 168 -26.31 4.17 8.36
CA HIS A 168 -26.28 2.91 9.10
C HIS A 168 -25.13 2.03 8.62
N ILE A 169 -24.53 1.28 9.54
CA ILE A 169 -23.44 0.34 9.27
C ILE A 169 -23.76 -1.01 9.90
N ASP A 170 -23.79 -2.06 9.08
CA ASP A 170 -23.89 -3.43 9.56
C ASP A 170 -22.50 -4.10 9.49
N VAL A 171 -21.92 -4.41 10.64
CA VAL A 171 -20.65 -5.13 10.75
C VAL A 171 -20.91 -6.63 10.62
N ILE A 172 -20.46 -7.21 9.51
CA ILE A 172 -20.56 -8.65 9.24
C ILE A 172 -19.32 -9.34 9.79
N HIS A 173 -19.52 -10.23 10.75
CA HIS A 173 -18.45 -11.01 11.35
C HIS A 173 -18.73 -12.51 11.34
N ARG A 174 -17.71 -13.30 10.97
CA ARG A 174 -17.79 -14.76 10.84
C ARG A 174 -17.87 -15.53 12.16
N ARG A 175 -17.71 -14.87 13.31
CA ARG A 175 -17.82 -15.45 14.66
C ARG A 175 -18.88 -14.68 15.45
N ASP A 176 -19.14 -15.11 16.66
CA ASP A 176 -20.01 -14.44 17.65
C ASP A 176 -19.24 -13.45 18.55
N THR A 177 -17.93 -13.34 18.36
CA THR A 177 -17.02 -12.53 19.18
C THR A 177 -16.01 -11.79 18.32
N LEU A 178 -15.75 -10.52 18.65
CA LEU A 178 -14.73 -9.71 17.99
C LEU A 178 -13.33 -10.05 18.50
N ARG A 179 -12.34 -9.82 17.65
CA ARG A 179 -10.91 -9.81 18.03
C ARG A 179 -10.43 -8.40 18.41
N ALA A 180 -11.19 -7.36 18.06
CA ALA A 180 -10.80 -5.98 18.34
C ALA A 180 -10.56 -5.73 19.84
N GLU A 181 -9.77 -4.73 20.20
CA GLU A 181 -9.53 -4.33 21.58
C GLU A 181 -10.85 -3.99 22.31
N ALA A 182 -10.92 -4.32 23.61
CA ALA A 182 -12.14 -4.21 24.39
C ALA A 182 -12.78 -2.81 24.36
N GLU A 183 -11.96 -1.75 24.35
CA GLU A 183 -12.46 -0.37 24.29
C GLU A 183 -13.09 -0.05 22.92
N LEU A 184 -12.54 -0.58 21.83
CA LEU A 184 -13.13 -0.43 20.49
C LEU A 184 -14.46 -1.19 20.39
N GLN A 185 -14.51 -2.41 20.95
CA GLN A 185 -15.75 -3.18 21.01
C GLN A 185 -16.84 -2.42 21.77
N LYS A 186 -16.52 -1.91 22.97
CA LYS A 186 -17.45 -1.14 23.79
C LYS A 186 -18.00 0.08 23.06
N ARG A 187 -17.13 0.83 22.38
CA ARG A 187 -17.53 2.00 21.58
C ARG A 187 -18.44 1.61 20.42
N ALA A 188 -18.14 0.52 19.72
CA ALA A 188 -18.93 0.07 18.59
C ALA A 188 -20.31 -0.46 19.02
N PHE A 189 -20.39 -1.26 20.10
CA PHE A 189 -21.65 -1.77 20.63
C PHE A 189 -22.57 -0.66 21.19
N ALA A 190 -22.00 0.45 21.66
CA ALA A 190 -22.76 1.59 22.15
C ALA A 190 -23.18 2.58 21.05
N HIS A 191 -22.73 2.40 19.81
CA HIS A 191 -22.94 3.39 18.74
C HIS A 191 -24.27 3.13 18.02
N GLU A 192 -25.18 4.12 18.03
CA GLU A 192 -26.56 4.00 17.51
C GLU A 192 -26.67 3.62 16.02
N LYS A 193 -25.66 3.96 15.21
CA LYS A 193 -25.59 3.64 13.78
C LYS A 193 -24.90 2.32 13.43
N ILE A 194 -24.44 1.54 14.41
CA ILE A 194 -23.68 0.31 14.18
C ILE A 194 -24.47 -0.89 14.72
N ASP A 195 -24.80 -1.81 13.82
CA ASP A 195 -25.35 -3.13 14.15
C ASP A 195 -24.36 -4.23 13.75
N PHE A 196 -24.60 -5.45 14.26
CA PHE A 196 -23.74 -6.60 14.02
C PHE A 196 -24.52 -7.78 13.44
N ILE A 197 -23.96 -8.37 12.38
CA ILE A 197 -24.42 -9.61 11.77
C ILE A 197 -23.38 -10.69 12.07
N TRP A 198 -23.61 -11.41 13.18
CA TRP A 198 -22.70 -12.43 13.71
C TRP A 198 -22.77 -13.75 12.95
N ASN A 199 -21.74 -14.57 13.15
CA ASN A 199 -21.61 -15.91 12.59
C ASN A 199 -21.88 -15.94 11.08
N THR A 200 -21.56 -14.88 10.36
CA THR A 200 -22.00 -14.69 8.98
C THR A 200 -20.84 -14.30 8.08
N VAL A 201 -20.87 -14.77 6.83
CA VAL A 201 -19.94 -14.41 5.77
C VAL A 201 -20.68 -13.89 4.55
N VAL A 202 -20.03 -13.03 3.79
CA VAL A 202 -20.47 -12.67 2.43
C VAL A 202 -20.08 -13.81 1.49
N GLU A 203 -21.03 -14.29 0.68
CA GLU A 203 -20.78 -15.31 -0.35
C GLU A 203 -20.71 -14.72 -1.76
N ARG A 204 -21.38 -13.59 -1.98
CA ARG A 204 -21.44 -12.89 -3.26
C ARG A 204 -21.77 -11.42 -3.05
N ILE A 205 -21.24 -10.56 -3.91
CA ILE A 205 -21.59 -9.15 -3.97
C ILE A 205 -22.39 -8.93 -5.26
N ASP A 206 -23.59 -8.38 -5.13
CA ASP A 206 -24.52 -8.18 -6.23
C ASP A 206 -24.68 -6.69 -6.53
N GLY A 207 -24.87 -6.36 -7.79
CA GLY A 207 -25.01 -4.98 -8.24
C GLY A 207 -25.93 -4.83 -9.45
N ALA A 208 -26.32 -3.57 -9.68
CA ALA A 208 -27.09 -3.16 -10.84
C ALA A 208 -26.52 -1.84 -11.37
N ASN A 209 -26.56 -1.64 -12.69
CA ASN A 209 -26.01 -0.44 -13.35
C ASN A 209 -24.55 -0.16 -12.97
N GLY A 210 -23.76 -1.22 -12.77
CA GLY A 210 -22.35 -1.13 -12.42
C GLY A 210 -22.05 -0.70 -10.98
N LYS A 211 -23.04 -0.68 -10.08
CA LYS A 211 -22.85 -0.35 -8.65
C LYS A 211 -23.42 -1.43 -7.74
N VAL A 212 -22.84 -1.59 -6.56
CA VAL A 212 -23.34 -2.50 -5.51
C VAL A 212 -24.77 -2.13 -5.10
N THR A 213 -25.63 -3.15 -4.95
CA THR A 213 -27.00 -3.01 -4.45
C THR A 213 -27.34 -3.98 -3.32
N SER A 214 -26.60 -5.08 -3.20
CA SER A 214 -26.78 -6.06 -2.12
C SER A 214 -25.59 -6.99 -1.98
N VAL A 215 -25.58 -7.76 -0.89
CA VAL A 215 -24.69 -8.90 -0.68
C VAL A 215 -25.49 -10.15 -0.36
N GLN A 216 -25.03 -11.30 -0.82
CA GLN A 216 -25.54 -12.60 -0.37
C GLN A 216 -24.78 -13.00 0.90
N LEU A 217 -25.51 -13.21 1.99
CA LEU A 217 -24.96 -13.60 3.28
C LEU A 217 -25.27 -15.06 3.58
N ARG A 218 -24.30 -15.78 4.16
CA ARG A 218 -24.51 -17.11 4.74
C ARG A 218 -24.17 -17.10 6.22
N ASN A 219 -25.14 -17.49 7.05
CA ASN A 219 -24.88 -17.77 8.45
C ASN A 219 -24.20 -19.14 8.59
N LEU A 220 -23.04 -19.17 9.23
CA LEU A 220 -22.19 -20.36 9.40
C LEU A 220 -22.70 -21.34 10.45
N GLN A 221 -23.61 -20.92 11.34
CA GLN A 221 -24.22 -21.80 12.34
C GLN A 221 -25.51 -22.46 11.81
N THR A 222 -26.36 -21.69 11.13
CA THR A 222 -27.67 -22.18 10.66
C THR A 222 -27.64 -22.67 9.21
N GLY A 223 -26.64 -22.26 8.42
CA GLY A 223 -26.61 -22.47 6.98
C GLY A 223 -27.58 -21.58 6.19
N GLU A 224 -28.32 -20.68 6.85
CA GLU A 224 -29.26 -19.77 6.20
C GLU A 224 -28.52 -18.86 5.23
N VAL A 225 -29.02 -18.81 3.99
CA VAL A 225 -28.55 -17.90 2.95
C VAL A 225 -29.62 -16.87 2.65
N ARG A 226 -29.26 -15.59 2.72
CA ARG A 226 -30.20 -14.49 2.45
C ARG A 226 -29.53 -13.37 1.66
N GLN A 227 -30.33 -12.65 0.88
CA GLN A 227 -29.90 -11.41 0.26
C GLN A 227 -30.02 -10.27 1.29
N TYR A 228 -29.02 -9.41 1.34
CA TYR A 228 -28.95 -8.28 2.26
C TYR A 228 -28.69 -6.98 1.49
N PRO A 229 -29.66 -6.05 1.44
CA PRO A 229 -29.50 -4.78 0.74
C PRO A 229 -28.39 -3.93 1.36
N THR A 230 -27.50 -3.40 0.51
CA THR A 230 -26.46 -2.47 0.93
C THR A 230 -26.00 -1.65 -0.28
N GLU A 231 -25.59 -0.42 -0.05
CA GLU A 231 -25.08 0.44 -1.12
C GLU A 231 -23.56 0.42 -1.19
N GLY A 232 -22.89 -0.12 -0.16
CA GLY A 232 -21.43 -0.23 -0.09
C GLY A 232 -20.96 -1.39 0.77
N VAL A 233 -19.79 -1.95 0.43
CA VAL A 233 -19.15 -3.08 1.10
C VAL A 233 -17.71 -2.70 1.40
N PHE A 234 -17.41 -2.46 2.67
CA PHE A 234 -16.07 -2.11 3.14
C PHE A 234 -15.40 -3.33 3.77
N ILE A 235 -14.27 -3.76 3.22
CA ILE A 235 -13.65 -5.04 3.58
C ILE A 235 -12.37 -4.80 4.38
N PHE A 236 -12.37 -5.21 5.65
CA PHE A 236 -11.25 -5.02 6.58
C PHE A 236 -10.89 -6.32 7.31
N ILE A 237 -10.52 -7.33 6.52
CA ILE A 237 -10.15 -8.68 7.01
C ILE A 237 -8.63 -8.91 7.10
N GLY A 238 -7.85 -7.86 6.82
CA GLY A 238 -6.40 -7.84 6.94
C GLY A 238 -5.77 -7.04 5.79
N HIS A 239 -4.55 -6.58 6.03
CA HIS A 239 -3.75 -5.86 5.05
C HIS A 239 -2.33 -6.40 5.18
N GLU A 240 -1.74 -6.87 4.09
CA GLU A 240 -0.48 -7.60 4.10
C GLU A 240 0.60 -6.79 3.36
N PRO A 241 1.72 -6.44 4.00
CA PRO A 241 2.86 -5.84 3.30
C PRO A 241 3.39 -6.80 2.22
N ASN A 242 3.73 -6.25 1.04
CA ASN A 242 4.23 -7.02 -0.11
C ASN A 242 5.71 -7.41 0.11
N ASN A 243 5.94 -8.21 1.16
CA ASN A 243 7.25 -8.40 1.79
C ASN A 243 7.97 -9.69 1.38
N ALA A 244 7.36 -10.53 0.54
CA ALA A 244 7.82 -11.89 0.28
C ALA A 244 9.30 -11.96 -0.16
N LEU A 245 9.73 -11.01 -1.00
CA LEU A 245 11.11 -10.90 -1.49
C LEU A 245 12.14 -10.55 -0.41
N PHE A 246 11.69 -9.95 0.71
CA PHE A 246 12.57 -9.39 1.72
C PHE A 246 12.62 -10.24 3.00
N LYS A 247 11.84 -11.32 3.08
CA LYS A 247 11.81 -12.21 4.25
C LYS A 247 13.19 -12.84 4.46
N GLY A 248 13.75 -12.66 5.66
CA GLY A 248 15.09 -13.12 6.00
C GLY A 248 16.22 -12.26 5.41
N VAL A 249 15.89 -11.22 4.64
CA VAL A 249 16.85 -10.26 4.05
C VAL A 249 16.82 -8.93 4.80
N LEU A 250 15.63 -8.44 5.13
CA LEU A 250 15.41 -7.20 5.87
C LEU A 250 14.63 -7.47 7.17
N ALA A 251 14.89 -6.68 8.21
CA ALA A 251 14.16 -6.75 9.46
C ALA A 251 12.68 -6.35 9.26
N MET A 252 11.79 -7.08 9.91
CA MET A 252 10.34 -6.89 9.86
C MET A 252 9.76 -6.91 11.28
N ASP A 253 8.65 -6.22 11.47
CA ASP A 253 7.84 -6.35 12.69
C ASP A 253 7.04 -7.67 12.71
N GLU A 254 6.30 -7.90 13.78
CA GLU A 254 5.47 -9.11 13.96
C GLU A 254 4.31 -9.22 12.95
N HIS A 255 4.00 -8.15 12.23
CA HIS A 255 2.97 -8.08 11.20
C HIS A 255 3.57 -8.13 9.79
N GLY A 256 4.89 -8.20 9.66
CA GLY A 256 5.62 -8.31 8.41
C GLY A 256 5.95 -6.98 7.74
N TYR A 257 5.70 -5.84 8.38
CA TYR A 257 6.10 -4.53 7.83
C TYR A 257 7.62 -4.35 7.98
N LEU A 258 8.26 -3.77 6.98
CA LEU A 258 9.69 -3.48 7.05
C LEU A 258 9.96 -2.45 8.15
N ILE A 259 10.95 -2.71 9.00
CA ILE A 259 11.37 -1.77 10.04
C ILE A 259 12.35 -0.77 9.41
N THR A 260 12.07 0.52 9.60
CA THR A 260 12.95 1.62 9.18
C THR A 260 13.27 2.56 10.33
N ASP A 261 14.40 3.27 10.20
CA ASP A 261 14.72 4.40 11.06
C ASP A 261 14.03 5.69 10.57
N ARG A 262 14.29 6.82 11.26
CA ARG A 262 13.74 8.13 10.89
C ARG A 262 14.17 8.63 9.49
N HIS A 263 15.21 8.05 8.90
CA HIS A 263 15.74 8.36 7.58
C HIS A 263 15.25 7.38 6.51
N MET A 264 14.24 6.55 6.83
CA MET A 264 13.71 5.50 5.97
C MET A 264 14.72 4.38 5.68
N MET A 265 15.85 4.32 6.41
CA MET A 265 16.86 3.29 6.23
C MET A 265 16.43 2.00 6.91
N THR A 266 16.61 0.88 6.24
CA THR A 266 16.27 -0.45 6.75
C THR A 266 17.39 -1.02 7.64
N SER A 267 17.28 -2.29 8.04
CA SER A 267 18.37 -2.99 8.73
C SER A 267 19.64 -3.19 7.90
N VAL A 268 19.60 -2.92 6.59
CA VAL A 268 20.76 -2.96 5.71
C VAL A 268 21.07 -1.55 5.24
N GLU A 269 22.26 -1.06 5.58
CA GLU A 269 22.76 0.26 5.17
C GLU A 269 22.78 0.38 3.64
N GLY A 270 22.26 1.47 3.09
CA GLY A 270 22.11 1.68 1.64
C GLY A 270 20.84 1.10 1.03
N VAL A 271 20.02 0.39 1.82
CA VAL A 271 18.68 -0.05 1.46
C VAL A 271 17.65 0.72 2.28
N PHE A 272 16.75 1.40 1.59
CA PHE A 272 15.69 2.23 2.16
C PHE A 272 14.32 1.62 1.89
N ALA A 273 13.31 1.96 2.68
CA ALA A 273 11.93 1.56 2.42
C ALA A 273 10.95 2.71 2.66
N ALA A 274 9.94 2.85 1.81
CA ALA A 274 8.97 3.93 1.90
C ALA A 274 7.57 3.51 1.44
N GLY A 275 6.55 4.21 1.95
CA GLY A 275 5.15 3.89 1.73
C GLY A 275 4.67 2.72 2.59
N GLU A 276 3.56 2.11 2.17
CA GLU A 276 2.85 1.10 2.96
C GLU A 276 3.65 -0.16 3.29
N ILE A 277 4.75 -0.45 2.59
CA ILE A 277 5.60 -1.61 2.92
C ILE A 277 6.20 -1.50 4.33
N GLN A 278 6.32 -0.27 4.85
CA GLN A 278 6.85 0.03 6.18
C GLN A 278 5.89 0.87 7.06
N ASP A 279 4.77 1.36 6.51
CA ASP A 279 3.77 2.16 7.23
C ASP A 279 2.52 1.33 7.58
N PRO A 280 2.44 0.72 8.78
CA PRO A 280 1.24 0.02 9.22
C PRO A 280 0.12 0.95 9.69
N ILE A 281 0.38 2.26 9.82
CA ILE A 281 -0.48 3.21 10.55
C ILE A 281 -1.35 4.03 9.60
N TRP A 282 -0.74 4.78 8.69
CA TRP A 282 -1.47 5.83 7.95
C TRP A 282 -1.97 5.37 6.59
N LYS A 283 -1.11 4.74 5.79
CA LYS A 283 -1.48 4.09 4.52
C LYS A 283 -2.25 5.04 3.59
N GLN A 284 -1.73 6.26 3.43
CA GLN A 284 -2.31 7.27 2.55
C GLN A 284 -1.34 7.57 1.40
N VAL A 285 -1.91 8.05 0.29
CA VAL A 285 -1.12 8.53 -0.86
C VAL A 285 -0.17 9.64 -0.41
N ALA A 286 -0.67 10.63 0.33
CA ALA A 286 0.15 11.76 0.79
C ALA A 286 1.28 11.35 1.74
N THR A 287 1.04 10.42 2.67
CA THR A 287 2.11 9.92 3.55
C THR A 287 3.14 9.12 2.77
N SER A 288 2.71 8.30 1.81
CA SER A 288 3.59 7.55 0.91
C SER A 288 4.47 8.46 0.04
N VAL A 289 3.93 9.56 -0.48
CA VAL A 289 4.69 10.59 -1.22
C VAL A 289 5.74 11.24 -0.34
N GLY A 290 5.37 11.63 0.89
CA GLY A 290 6.32 12.21 1.85
C GLY A 290 7.46 11.24 2.21
N GLN A 291 7.14 9.98 2.47
CA GLN A 291 8.12 8.94 2.76
C GLN A 291 9.02 8.63 1.55
N GLY A 292 8.45 8.60 0.34
CA GLY A 292 9.22 8.42 -0.91
C GLY A 292 10.22 9.55 -1.13
N THR A 293 9.82 10.79 -0.83
CA THR A 293 10.72 11.96 -0.81
C THR A 293 11.86 11.77 0.19
N ALA A 294 11.52 11.41 1.43
CA ALA A 294 12.50 11.21 2.50
C ALA A 294 13.53 10.11 2.17
N ALA A 295 13.07 8.97 1.65
CA ALA A 295 13.93 7.87 1.25
C ALA A 295 14.87 8.25 0.09
N ALA A 296 14.38 9.00 -0.90
CA ALA A 296 15.21 9.50 -2.00
C ALA A 296 16.32 10.44 -1.52
N MET A 297 16.00 11.40 -0.66
CA MET A 297 16.98 12.34 -0.11
C MET A 297 18.00 11.62 0.79
N ALA A 298 17.55 10.66 1.60
CA ALA A 298 18.44 9.85 2.42
C ALA A 298 19.39 8.98 1.58
N ALA A 299 18.88 8.40 0.48
CA ALA A 299 19.69 7.63 -0.46
C ALA A 299 20.74 8.50 -1.17
N GLU A 300 20.38 9.71 -1.60
CA GLU A 300 21.31 10.69 -2.17
C GLU A 300 22.44 11.04 -1.18
N GLU A 301 22.08 11.42 0.05
CA GLU A 301 23.06 11.78 1.08
C GLU A 301 24.00 10.61 1.41
N TRP A 302 23.43 9.40 1.51
CA TRP A 302 24.19 8.19 1.79
C TRP A 302 25.17 7.86 0.65
N LEU A 303 24.72 7.94 -0.61
CA LEU A 303 25.58 7.74 -1.78
C LEU A 303 26.72 8.74 -1.81
N ALA A 304 26.44 10.04 -1.57
CA ALA A 304 27.46 11.08 -1.55
C ALA A 304 28.53 10.84 -0.48
N LYS A 305 28.13 10.44 0.74
CA LYS A 305 29.07 10.08 1.81
C LYS A 305 29.94 8.88 1.44
N ARG A 306 29.33 7.86 0.83
CA ARG A 306 30.04 6.66 0.38
C ARG A 306 31.05 6.98 -0.72
N GLU A 307 30.66 7.76 -1.73
CA GLU A 307 31.56 8.21 -2.80
C GLU A 307 32.76 8.99 -2.24
N ALA A 308 32.53 9.91 -1.29
CA ALA A 308 33.60 10.66 -0.62
C ALA A 308 34.55 9.75 0.19
N ALA A 309 34.00 8.79 0.94
CA ALA A 309 34.79 7.83 1.71
C ALA A 309 35.66 6.93 0.81
N MET A 310 35.10 6.47 -0.32
CA MET A 310 35.83 5.69 -1.32
C MET A 310 36.97 6.49 -1.97
N ALA A 311 36.72 7.76 -2.33
CA ALA A 311 37.75 8.64 -2.87
C ALA A 311 38.90 8.85 -1.88
N ALA A 312 38.60 9.14 -0.62
CA ALA A 312 39.60 9.32 0.43
C ALA A 312 40.42 8.03 0.69
N ALA A 313 39.79 6.86 0.64
CA ALA A 313 40.48 5.58 0.79
C ALA A 313 41.46 5.32 -0.38
N GLN A 314 41.05 5.64 -1.61
CA GLN A 314 41.89 5.51 -2.80
C GLN A 314 43.09 6.46 -2.76
N GLU A 315 42.91 7.70 -2.29
CA GLU A 315 44.03 8.64 -2.13
C GLU A 315 45.05 8.16 -1.12
N ARG A 316 44.60 7.63 0.03
CA ARG A 316 45.51 7.05 1.04
C ARG A 316 46.30 5.86 0.49
N GLN A 317 45.68 5.01 -0.32
CA GLN A 317 46.38 3.88 -0.95
C GLN A 317 47.42 4.31 -1.99
N LYS A 318 47.23 5.45 -2.67
CA LYS A 318 48.22 6.00 -3.61
C LYS A 318 49.42 6.66 -2.93
N GLN A 319 49.26 7.05 -1.66
CA GLN A 319 50.29 7.73 -0.86
C GLN A 319 51.12 6.75 0.00
N ALA A 320 50.71 5.49 0.10
CA ALA A 320 51.41 4.41 0.81
C ALA A 320 52.26 3.58 -0.16
#